data_AF-A0A0J1FDY5-F1
#
_entry.id   AF-A0A0J1FDY5-F1
#
_cell.length_a   1.000
_cell.length_b   1.000
_cell.length_c   1.000
_cell.angle_alpha   90.00
_cell.angle_beta   90.00
_cell.angle_gamma   90.00
#
_symmetry.space_group_name_H-M   'P 1'
#
loop_
_entity.id
_entity.type
_entity.pdbx_description
1 polymer ?
#
loop_
_entity_poly.entity_id
_entity_poly.type
_entity_poly.pdbx_seq_one_letter_code
_entity_poly.pdbx_strand_id
1 'polypeptide(L)' 'MDNRIRLNKEKRQDMISAIKTYFLKEREEELGDLAASLLLDFIIEKLANEFYNQGVYDSHKFFNDKAEDLLEIIKY' A
#
# COMPACT_ATOMS: atom_id res chain seq x y z
N MET A 1 -6.11 13.06 12.73
CA MET A 1 -6.04 13.17 11.27
C MET A 1 -6.74 11.95 10.69
N ASP A 2 -7.60 12.12 9.71
CA ASP A 2 -8.30 11.02 9.05
C ASP A 2 -7.34 10.33 8.09
N ASN A 3 -6.51 9.41 8.58
CA ASN A 3 -5.49 8.67 7.80
C ASN A 3 -6.09 7.56 6.92
N ARG A 4 -7.31 7.76 6.42
CA ARG A 4 -7.95 6.78 5.54
C ARG A 4 -7.32 6.88 4.15
N ILE A 5 -6.61 5.83 3.75
CA ILE A 5 -6.14 5.65 2.37
C ILE A 5 -7.35 5.75 1.44
N ARG A 6 -7.33 6.73 0.54
CA ARG A 6 -8.40 6.95 -0.44
C ARG A 6 -8.01 6.32 -1.77
N LEU A 7 -8.74 5.26 -2.13
CA LEU A 7 -8.63 4.65 -3.45
C LEU A 7 -9.67 5.26 -4.39
N ASN A 8 -9.28 5.50 -5.64
CA ASN A 8 -10.25 5.78 -6.69
C ASN A 8 -11.03 4.49 -7.03
N LYS A 9 -12.16 4.64 -7.74
CA LYS A 9 -13.04 3.50 -8.04
C LYS A 9 -12.35 2.41 -8.87
N GLU A 10 -11.54 2.81 -9.84
CA GLU A 10 -10.79 1.91 -10.73
C GLU A 10 -9.79 1.06 -9.94
N LYS A 11 -8.87 1.68 -9.19
CA LYS A 11 -7.89 0.97 -8.36
C LYS A 11 -8.55 0.06 -7.34
N ARG A 12 -9.68 0.48 -6.78
CA ARG A 12 -10.43 -0.37 -5.85
C ARG A 12 -10.93 -1.64 -6.54
N GLN A 13 -11.47 -1.53 -7.76
CA GLN A 13 -11.91 -2.69 -8.54
C GLN A 13 -10.75 -3.59 -8.96
N ASP A 14 -9.60 -3.01 -9.30
CA ASP A 14 -8.39 -3.78 -9.62
C ASP A 14 -7.92 -4.58 -8.39
N MET A 15 -7.92 -3.95 -7.21
CA MET A 15 -7.54 -4.62 -5.96
C MET A 15 -8.53 -5.72 -5.56
N ILE A 16 -9.83 -5.49 -5.74
CA ILE A 16 -10.87 -6.52 -5.55
C ILE A 16 -10.62 -7.70 -6.51
N SER A 17 -10.33 -7.42 -7.78
CA SER A 17 -10.05 -8.44 -8.80
C SER A 17 -8.78 -9.24 -8.48
N ALA A 18 -7.75 -8.57 -7.96
CA ALA A 18 -6.51 -9.21 -7.51
C ALA A 18 -6.78 -10.18 -6.33
N ILE A 19 -7.58 -9.76 -5.34
CA ILE A 19 -7.99 -10.61 -4.23
C ILE A 19 -8.74 -11.85 -4.74
N LYS A 20 -9.74 -11.66 -5.60
CA LYS A 20 -10.50 -12.78 -6.20
C LYS A 20 -9.60 -13.74 -6.96
N THR A 21 -8.67 -13.20 -7.75
CA THR A 21 -7.70 -13.99 -8.52
C THR A 21 -6.79 -14.81 -7.61
N TYR A 22 -6.32 -14.23 -6.50
CA TYR A 22 -5.51 -14.94 -5.53
C TYR A 22 -6.27 -16.12 -4.90
N PHE A 23 -7.52 -15.90 -4.46
CA PHE A 23 -8.34 -16.96 -3.88
C PHE A 23 -8.62 -18.09 -4.89
N LEU A 24 -8.93 -17.73 -6.13
CA LEU A 24 -9.16 -18.73 -7.17
C LEU A 24 -7.90 -19.56 -7.45
N LYS A 25 -6.72 -18.94 -7.54
CA LYS A 25 -5.47 -19.63 -7.88
C LYS A 25 -4.88 -20.43 -6.74
N GLU A 26 -4.85 -19.84 -5.54
CA GLU A 26 -4.12 -20.43 -4.40
C GLU A 26 -5.03 -21.30 -3.51
N ARG A 27 -6.35 -21.14 -3.63
CA ARG A 27 -7.33 -21.86 -2.78
C ARG A 27 -8.42 -22.58 -3.57
N GLU A 28 -8.39 -22.51 -4.90
CA GLU A 28 -9.44 -23.04 -5.78
C GLU A 28 -10.85 -22.54 -5.39
N GLU A 29 -10.91 -21.33 -4.81
CA GLU A 29 -12.12 -20.75 -4.24
C GLU A 29 -12.59 -19.54 -5.05
N GLU A 30 -13.82 -19.60 -5.59
CA GLU A 30 -14.45 -18.45 -6.24
C GLU A 30 -14.99 -17.46 -5.20
N LEU A 31 -14.30 -16.33 -5.05
CA LEU A 31 -14.73 -15.26 -4.16
C LEU A 31 -15.63 -14.26 -4.88
N GLY A 32 -16.82 -13.98 -4.33
CA GLY A 32 -17.73 -12.96 -4.85
C GLY A 32 -17.24 -11.52 -4.58
N ASP A 33 -17.74 -10.55 -5.35
CA ASP A 33 -17.30 -9.14 -5.25
C ASP A 33 -17.56 -8.52 -3.88
N LEU A 34 -18.68 -8.86 -3.23
CA LEU A 34 -18.99 -8.37 -1.89
C LEU A 34 -17.97 -8.87 -0.86
N ALA A 35 -17.65 -10.16 -0.87
CA ALA A 35 -16.70 -10.75 0.06
C ALA A 35 -15.27 -10.20 -0.17
N ALA A 36 -14.87 -10.09 -1.43
CA ALA A 36 -13.58 -9.49 -1.80
C ALA A 36 -13.49 -8.00 -1.39
N SER A 37 -14.58 -7.24 -1.55
CA SER A 37 -14.65 -5.84 -1.08
C SER A 37 -14.52 -5.75 0.43
N LEU A 38 -15.22 -6.58 1.19
CA LEU A 38 -15.14 -6.60 2.65
C LEU A 38 -13.73 -6.96 3.14
N LEU A 39 -13.07 -7.90 2.46
CA LEU A 39 -11.67 -8.23 2.77
C LEU A 39 -10.74 -7.07 2.47
N LEU A 40 -10.93 -6.39 1.33
CA LEU A 40 -10.16 -5.18 1.00
C LEU A 40 -10.37 -4.08 2.06
N ASP A 41 -11.60 -3.87 2.52
CA ASP A 41 -11.91 -2.89 3.57
C ASP A 41 -11.21 -3.25 4.88
N PHE A 42 -11.23 -4.52 5.28
CA PHE A 42 -10.48 -5.00 6.44
C PHE A 42 -8.98 -4.69 6.32
N ILE A 43 -8.37 -4.97 5.16
CA ILE A 43 -6.95 -4.71 4.91
C ILE A 43 -6.65 -3.20 5.03
N ILE A 44 -7.49 -2.36 4.41
CA ILE A 44 -7.33 -0.90 4.44
C ILE A 44 -7.45 -0.36 5.87
N GLU A 45 -8.43 -0.82 6.64
CA GLU A 45 -8.69 -0.32 7.98
C GLU A 45 -7.70 -0.83 9.03
N LYS A 46 -7.22 -2.07 8.90
CA LYS A 46 -6.43 -2.72 9.94
C LYS A 46 -4.94 -2.79 9.64
N LEU A 47 -4.57 -2.95 8.37
CA LEU A 47 -3.19 -3.25 7.99
C LEU A 47 -2.53 -2.09 7.26
N ALA A 48 -3.29 -1.29 6.51
CA ALA A 48 -2.68 -0.36 5.57
C ALA A 48 -1.94 0.82 6.20
N ASN A 49 -2.27 1.18 7.46
CA ASN A 49 -1.51 2.19 8.21
C ASN A 49 -0.05 1.78 8.41
N GLU A 50 0.23 0.49 8.65
CA GLU A 50 1.60 0.00 8.85
C GLU A 50 2.43 0.17 7.58
N PHE A 51 1.88 -0.29 6.44
CA PHE A 51 2.55 -0.15 5.14
C PHE A 51 2.76 1.31 4.75
N TYR A 52 1.77 2.18 5.02
CA TYR A 52 1.89 3.60 4.72
C TYR A 52 2.98 4.26 5.57
N ASN A 53 2.98 4.01 6.89
CA ASN A 53 3.98 4.58 7.79
C ASN A 53 5.40 4.12 7.44
N GLN A 54 5.57 2.82 7.14
CA GLN A 54 6.85 2.30 6.68
C GLN A 54 7.30 3.00 5.39
N GLY A 55 6.40 3.14 4.40
CA GLY A 55 6.70 3.85 3.15
C GLY A 55 7.10 5.32 3.35
N VAL A 56 6.45 6.02 4.28
CA VAL A 56 6.84 7.40 4.66
C VAL A 56 8.23 7.41 5.30
N TYR A 57 8.50 6.50 6.23
CA TYR A 57 9.80 6.40 6.89
C TYR A 57 10.92 6.08 5.90
N ASP A 58 10.71 5.12 5.00
CA ASP A 58 11.67 4.74 3.96
C ASP A 58 11.95 5.91 3.01
N SER A 59 10.91 6.68 2.64
CA SER A 59 11.06 7.87 1.82
C SER A 59 11.89 8.94 2.54
N HIS A 60 11.61 9.19 3.82
CA HIS A 60 12.37 10.14 4.64
C HIS A 60 13.84 9.72 4.76
N LYS A 61 14.11 8.45 5.01
CA LYS A 61 15.47 7.92 5.08
C LYS A 61 16.20 8.13 3.75
N PHE A 62 15.59 7.75 2.64
CA PHE A 62 16.18 7.94 1.30
C PHE A 62 16.56 9.40 1.03
N PHE A 63 15.70 10.37 1.41
CA PHE A 63 16.00 11.78 1.25
C PHE A 63 17.18 12.24 2.12
N ASN A 64 17.28 11.77 3.36
CA ASN A 64 18.41 12.11 4.22
C ASN A 64 19.72 11.55 3.68
N ASP A 65 19.73 10.29 3.25
CA ASP A 65 20.92 9.69 2.63
C ASP A 65 21.38 10.52 1.42
N LYS A 66 20.43 10.98 0.58
CA LYS A 66 20.74 11.87 -0.56
C LYS A 66 21.18 13.28 -0.16
N ALA A 67 20.68 13.80 0.96
CA ALA A 67 21.14 15.08 1.48
C ALA A 67 22.57 15.00 2.01
N GLU A 68 22.94 13.90 2.66
CA GLU A 68 24.32 13.61 3.07
C GLU A 68 25.25 13.52 1.86
N ASP A 69 24.87 12.77 0.81
CA ASP A 69 25.62 12.71 -0.46
C ASP A 69 25.93 14.11 -1.03
N LEU A 70 24.99 15.06 -0.90
CA LEU A 70 25.18 16.44 -1.39
C LEU A 70 26.19 17.24 -0.55
N LEU A 71 26.20 17.04 0.77
CA LEU A 71 27.12 17.73 1.68
C LEU A 71 28.58 17.33 1.42
N GLU A 72 28.83 16.08 1.01
CA GLU A 72 30.16 15.60 0.66
C GLU A 72 30.81 16.35 -0.52
N ILE A 73 30.02 17.04 -1.35
CA ILE A 73 30.51 17.78 -2.52
C ILE A 73 31.13 19.14 -2.14
N ILE A 74 30.89 19.64 -0.92
CA ILE A 74 31.42 20.95 -0.49
C ILE A 74 32.95 20.93 -0.47
N LYS A 75 33.57 21.84 -1.24
CA LYS A 75 35.03 22.07 -1.27
C LYS A 75 35.37 23.37 -0.56
N TYR A 76 36.46 23.36 0.21
CA TYR A 76 37.08 24.52 0.85
C TYR A 76 38.10 25.19 -0.08
#